data_AF-A0A950FUT9-F1
#
_entry.id   AF-A0A950FUT9-F1
#
_cell.length_a   1.000
_cell.length_b   1.000
_cell.length_c   1.000
_cell.angle_alpha   90.00
_cell.angle_beta   90.00
_cell.angle_gamma   90.00
#
_symmetry.space_group_name_H-M   'P 1'
#
loop_
_entity.id
_entity.type
_entity.pdbx_description
1 polymer ?
#
loop_
_entity_poly.entity_id
_entity_poly.type
_entity_poly.pdbx_seq_one_letter_code
_entity_poly.pdbx_strand_id
1 'polypeptide(L)' 'MSEHDKNLFIEKHNDGYAILRGGVEKPLAVEPTQDAAIEKARKLQPDAAVHVERVRNVEGGGRDKWRRI' A
#
# COMPACT_ATOMS: atom_id res chain seq x y z
N MET A 1 -7.31 -4.28 -18.64
CA MET A 1 -6.75 -3.93 -17.32
C MET A 1 -5.25 -3.98 -17.45
N SER A 2 -4.58 -2.84 -17.36
CA SER A 2 -3.11 -2.79 -17.42
C SER A 2 -2.52 -3.46 -16.16
N GLU A 3 -1.26 -3.84 -16.19
CA GLU A 3 -0.57 -4.44 -15.03
C GLU A 3 -0.65 -3.54 -13.78
N HIS A 4 -0.77 -2.22 -13.97
CA HIS A 4 -0.95 -1.23 -12.90
C HIS A 4 -2.32 -1.28 -12.21
N ASP A 5 -3.37 -1.76 -12.90
CA ASP A 5 -4.72 -1.88 -12.31
C ASP A 5 -4.82 -3.02 -11.28
N LYS A 6 -3.87 -3.95 -11.32
CA LYS A 6 -3.89 -5.16 -10.46
C LYS A 6 -3.19 -4.95 -9.13
N ASN A 7 -2.41 -3.90 -8.96
CA ASN A 7 -1.61 -3.68 -7.76
C ASN A 7 -2.31 -2.73 -6.80
N LEU A 8 -2.12 -2.98 -5.50
CA LEU A 8 -2.49 -2.07 -4.43
C LEU A 8 -1.25 -1.51 -3.77
N PHE A 9 -1.30 -0.23 -3.44
CA PHE A 9 -0.22 0.52 -2.79
C PHE A 9 -0.69 0.98 -1.42
N ILE A 10 0.12 0.74 -0.41
CA ILE A 10 -0.13 1.16 0.97
C ILE A 10 0.93 2.17 1.36
N GLU A 11 0.53 3.43 1.51
CA GLU A 11 1.41 4.55 1.84
C GLU A 11 1.02 5.22 3.15
N LYS A 12 1.96 5.93 3.77
CA LYS A 12 1.73 6.73 4.96
C LYS A 12 0.79 7.88 4.60
N HIS A 13 -0.32 7.99 5.33
CA HIS A 13 -1.34 9.02 5.07
C HIS A 13 -1.83 9.63 6.37
N ASN A 14 -1.45 10.88 6.65
CA ASN A 14 -1.73 11.57 7.91
C ASN A 14 -1.38 10.67 9.12
N ASP A 15 -2.35 10.41 9.98
CA ASP A 15 -2.19 9.57 11.17
C ASP A 15 -2.27 8.06 10.89
N GLY A 16 -2.55 7.64 9.66
CA GLY A 16 -2.76 6.24 9.28
C GLY A 16 -2.04 5.84 7.99
N TYR A 17 -2.66 4.93 7.25
CA TYR A 17 -2.14 4.34 6.02
C TYR A 17 -3.25 4.23 4.97
N ALA A 18 -3.02 4.80 3.79
CA ALA A 18 -3.96 4.79 2.67
C ALA A 18 -3.74 3.59 1.76
N ILE A 19 -4.82 3.00 1.25
CA ILE A 19 -4.78 1.95 0.24
C ILE A 19 -5.16 2.55 -1.11
N LEU A 20 -4.26 2.54 -2.08
CA LEU A 20 -4.42 3.14 -3.39
C LEU A 20 -4.35 2.10 -4.50
N ARG A 21 -5.05 2.35 -5.59
CA ARG A 21 -4.85 1.64 -6.86
C ARG A 21 -3.75 2.37 -7.64
N GLY A 22 -2.91 1.63 -8.37
CA GLY A 22 -1.86 2.23 -9.19
C GLY A 22 -2.42 3.31 -10.13
N GLY A 23 -1.84 4.52 -10.10
CA GLY A 23 -2.25 5.64 -10.93
C GLY A 23 -3.53 6.38 -10.50
N VAL A 24 -4.05 6.09 -9.30
CA VAL A 24 -5.25 6.75 -8.74
C VAL A 24 -4.89 7.52 -7.47
N GLU A 25 -5.29 8.78 -7.37
CA GLU A 25 -5.01 9.63 -6.20
C GLU A 25 -5.97 9.39 -5.03
N LYS A 26 -7.18 8.87 -5.31
CA LYS A 26 -8.20 8.65 -4.27
C LYS A 26 -7.97 7.32 -3.54
N PRO A 27 -7.82 7.34 -2.21
CA PRO A 27 -7.73 6.11 -1.42
C PRO A 27 -9.01 5.28 -1.51
N LEU A 28 -8.85 3.97 -1.62
CA LEU A 28 -9.92 2.99 -1.46
C LEU A 28 -10.36 2.87 0.00
N ALA A 29 -9.41 2.99 0.93
CA ALA A 29 -9.62 3.05 2.37
C ALA A 29 -8.39 3.67 3.06
N VAL A 30 -8.58 4.08 4.31
CA VAL A 30 -7.49 4.48 5.22
C VAL A 30 -7.66 3.69 6.51
N GLU A 31 -6.58 3.06 6.97
CA GLU A 31 -6.55 2.26 8.19
C GLU A 31 -5.52 2.83 9.18
N PRO A 32 -5.71 2.66 10.50
CA PRO A 32 -4.84 3.27 11.51
C PRO A 32 -3.44 2.67 11.55
N THR A 33 -3.26 1.43 11.09
CA THR A 33 -1.96 0.74 11.08
C THR A 33 -1.66 0.14 9.72
N GLN A 34 -0.36 -0.07 9.45
CA GLN A 34 0.07 -0.67 8.19
C GLN A 34 -0.42 -2.11 8.04
N ASP A 35 -0.47 -2.87 9.14
CA ASP A 35 -0.98 -4.26 9.14
C ASP A 35 -2.49 -4.30 8.87
N ALA A 36 -3.28 -3.41 9.48
CA ALA A 36 -4.71 -3.30 9.20
C ALA A 36 -4.97 -2.93 7.72
N ALA A 37 -4.15 -2.02 7.16
CA ALA A 37 -4.22 -1.69 5.74
C ALA A 37 -3.90 -2.89 4.84
N ILE A 38 -2.91 -3.72 5.19
CA ILE A 38 -2.55 -4.93 4.44
C ILE A 38 -3.71 -5.94 4.47
N GLU A 39 -4.26 -6.21 5.65
CA GLU A 39 -5.40 -7.12 5.79
C GLU A 39 -6.62 -6.63 4.99
N LYS A 40 -6.90 -5.33 5.06
CA LYS A 40 -7.98 -4.70 4.30
C LYS A 40 -7.73 -4.80 2.79
N ALA A 41 -6.50 -4.56 2.33
CA ALA A 41 -6.11 -4.66 0.93
C ALA A 41 -6.33 -6.08 0.38
N ARG A 42 -5.93 -7.12 1.14
CA ARG A 42 -6.16 -8.52 0.75
C ARG A 42 -7.64 -8.88 0.69
N LYS A 43 -8.49 -8.26 1.51
CA LYS A 43 -9.96 -8.45 1.44
C LYS A 43 -10.58 -7.71 0.25
N LEU A 44 -10.10 -6.51 -0.06
CA LEU A 44 -10.61 -5.68 -1.17
C LEU A 44 -10.26 -6.28 -2.54
N GLN A 45 -9.04 -6.77 -2.71
CA GLN A 45 -8.57 -7.36 -3.95
C GLN A 45 -7.60 -8.52 -3.64
N PRO A 46 -8.12 -9.76 -3.45
CA PRO A 46 -7.32 -10.92 -3.03
C PRO A 46 -6.15 -11.25 -3.97
N ASP A 47 -6.33 -11.03 -5.28
CA ASP A 47 -5.33 -11.33 -6.30
C ASP A 47 -4.34 -10.17 -6.54
N ALA A 48 -4.49 -9.05 -5.82
CA ALA A 48 -3.60 -7.92 -6.00
C ALA A 48 -2.23 -8.15 -5.35
N ALA A 49 -1.17 -7.78 -6.07
CA ALA A 49 0.11 -7.59 -5.40
C ALA A 49 0.03 -6.35 -4.50
N VAL A 50 0.40 -6.51 -3.23
CA VAL A 50 0.39 -5.42 -2.24
C VAL A 50 1.80 -4.87 -2.11
N HIS A 51 1.94 -3.59 -2.42
CA HIS A 51 3.17 -2.81 -2.27
C HIS A 51 3.01 -1.90 -1.07
N VAL A 52 3.96 -1.94 -0.15
CA VAL A 52 3.89 -1.19 1.10
C VAL A 52 5.07 -0.24 1.18
N GLU A 53 4.79 1.03 1.47
CA GLU A 53 5.81 2.06 1.64
C GLU A 53 6.63 1.79 2.91
N ARG A 54 7.95 1.90 2.77
CA ARG A 54 8.87 1.91 3.90
C ARG A 54 8.85 3.29 4.55
N VAL A 55 8.45 3.35 5.82
CA VAL A 55 8.41 4.60 6.61
C VAL A 55 9.71 4.87 7.39
N ARG A 56 10.69 3.97 7.31
CA ARG A 56 11.96 4.02 8.02
C ARG A 56 13.10 3.58 7.11
N ASN A 57 14.29 4.13 7.35
CA ASN A 57 15.51 3.70 6.67
C ASN A 57 16.00 2.38 7.25
N VAL A 58 16.28 1.41 6.39
CA VAL A 58 16.90 0.12 6.73
C VAL A 58 18.00 -0.21 5.71
N GLU A 59 18.88 -1.14 6.06
CA GLU A 59 20.04 -1.52 5.24
C GLU A 59 19.64 -1.97 3.81
N GLY A 60 18.45 -2.57 3.66
CA GLY A 60 17.87 -2.98 2.37
C GLY A 60 16.89 -2.00 1.71
N GLY A 61 16.84 -0.72 2.13
CA GLY A 61 16.00 0.30 1.52
C GLY A 61 15.58 1.44 2.46
N GLY A 62 15.43 2.64 1.90
CA GLY A 62 15.05 3.86 2.63
C GLY A 62 13.56 4.15 2.68
N ARG A 63 13.22 5.33 3.22
CA ARG A 63 11.92 5.99 2.99
C ARG A 63 11.65 6.14 1.48
N ASP A 64 10.37 6.28 1.11
CA ASP A 64 9.91 6.40 -0.28
C ASP A 64 10.25 5.19 -1.18
N LYS A 65 10.57 4.05 -0.57
CA LYS A 65 10.80 2.77 -1.27
C LYS A 65 9.72 1.78 -0.90
N TRP A 66 9.38 0.92 -1.85
CA TRP A 66 8.31 -0.06 -1.72
C TRP A 66 8.86 -1.43 -1.30
N ARG A 67 8.12 -2.14 -0.45
CA ARG A 67 8.30 -3.59 -0.21
C ARG A 67 7.07 -4.34 -0.71
N ARG A 68 7.27 -5.47 -1.38
CA ARG A 68 6.18 -6.37 -1.78
C ARG A 68 5.92 -7.36 -0.64
N ILE A 69 4.65 -7.63 -0.35
CA ILE A 69 4.18 -8.54 0.70
C ILE A 69 3.12 -9.49 0.15
#